data_AF-A0A954F6Q1-F1
#
_entry.id   AF-A0A954F6Q1-F1
#
_cell.length_a   1.000
_cell.length_b   1.000
_cell.length_c   1.000
_cell.angle_alpha   90.00
_cell.angle_beta   90.00
_cell.angle_gamma   90.00
#
_symmetry.space_group_name_H-M   'P 1'
#
loop_
_entity.id
_entity.type
_entity.pdbx_description
1 polymer ?
#
loop_
_entity_poly.entity_id
_entity_poly.type
_entity_poly.pdbx_seq_one_letter_code
_entity_poly.pdbx_strand_id
1 'polypeptide(L)'
;MSRISIDVTPQQHQRLKAMAALQGMSIKEFVLAHTLGLAEENRALNELEALLDQRLENARQGQVSSRTVQDILQVVQEEDSRRDPLG
;
A
#
# COMPACT_ATOMS: atom_id res chain seq x y z
N MET A 1 -15.92 -26.88 -8.00
CA MET A 1 -16.21 -25.56 -7.41
C MET A 1 -15.90 -25.62 -5.93
N SER A 2 -14.95 -24.83 -5.45
CA SER A 2 -14.58 -24.80 -4.03
C SER A 2 -15.71 -24.16 -3.20
N ARG A 3 -16.09 -24.81 -2.11
CA ARG A 3 -17.14 -24.35 -1.19
C ARG A 3 -16.50 -24.08 0.17
N ILE A 4 -16.74 -22.90 0.72
CA ILE A 4 -16.31 -22.51 2.07
C ILE A 4 -17.53 -22.53 2.97
N SER A 5 -17.44 -23.24 4.09
CA SER A 5 -18.45 -23.23 5.16
C SER A 5 -17.88 -22.44 6.33
N ILE A 6 -18.64 -21.48 6.84
CA ILE A 6 -18.27 -20.64 7.98
C ILE A 6 -19.41 -20.62 8.99
N ASP A 7 -19.07 -20.83 10.25
CA ASP A 7 -20.04 -20.73 11.34
C ASP A 7 -20.16 -19.27 11.77
N VAL A 8 -21.38 -18.75 11.74
CA VAL A 8 -21.71 -17.38 12.14
C VAL A 8 -22.97 -17.40 13.00
N THR A 9 -23.01 -16.55 14.01
CA THR A 9 -24.25 -16.33 14.77
C THR A 9 -25.29 -15.63 13.88
N PRO A 10 -26.60 -15.75 14.16
CA PRO A 10 -27.62 -15.05 13.39
C PRO A 10 -27.39 -13.53 13.32
N GLN A 11 -26.89 -12.94 14.41
CA GLN A 11 -26.59 -11.50 14.47
C GLN A 11 -25.36 -11.13 13.63
N GLN A 12 -24.32 -11.98 13.60
CA GLN A 12 -23.18 -11.80 12.71
C GLN A 12 -23.57 -11.91 11.23
N HIS A 13 -24.42 -12.88 10.88
CA HIS A 13 -24.95 -13.01 9.52
C HIS A 13 -25.74 -11.76 9.10
N GLN A 14 -26.56 -11.20 9.98
CA GLN A 14 -27.32 -9.97 9.70
C GLN A 14 -26.39 -8.77 9.46
N ARG A 15 -25.33 -8.63 10.27
CA ARG A 15 -24.31 -7.58 10.06
C ARG A 15 -23.59 -7.76 8.72
N LEU A 16 -23.13 -8.97 8.40
CA LEU A 16 -22.49 -9.29 7.12
C LEU A 16 -23.40 -8.97 5.93
N LYS A 17 -24.68 -9.31 6.02
CA LYS A 17 -25.68 -8.99 5.00
C LYS A 17 -25.86 -7.49 4.81
N ALA A 18 -25.93 -6.73 5.89
CA ALA A 18 -26.04 -5.28 5.82
C ALA A 18 -24.79 -4.65 5.18
N MET A 19 -23.59 -5.07 5.60
CA MET A 19 -22.33 -4.56 5.04
C MET A 19 -22.19 -4.87 3.54
N ALA A 20 -22.52 -6.10 3.13
CA ALA A 20 -22.51 -6.48 1.72
C ALA A 20 -23.48 -5.62 0.90
N ALA A 21 -24.71 -5.41 1.40
CA ALA A 21 -25.71 -4.58 0.75
C ALA A 21 -25.28 -3.10 0.63
N LEU A 22 -24.62 -2.56 1.66
CA LEU A 22 -24.08 -1.19 1.63
C LEU A 22 -23.01 -1.00 0.54
N GLN A 23 -22.24 -2.05 0.23
CA GLN A 23 -21.26 -2.04 -0.86
C GLN A 23 -21.85 -2.44 -2.21
N GLY A 24 -23.16 -2.73 -2.28
CA GLY A 24 -23.82 -3.19 -3.52
C GLY A 24 -23.40 -4.58 -3.97
N MET A 25 -22.79 -5.38 -3.08
CA MET A 25 -22.28 -6.72 -3.38
C MET A 25 -23.16 -7.80 -2.75
N SER A 26 -23.11 -9.01 -3.29
CA SER A 26 -23.70 -10.17 -2.61
C SER A 26 -22.89 -10.52 -1.36
N ILE A 27 -23.53 -11.18 -0.38
CA ILE A 27 -22.83 -11.68 0.83
C ILE A 27 -21.65 -12.56 0.45
N LYS A 28 -21.80 -13.38 -0.60
CA LYS A 28 -20.74 -14.27 -1.09
C LYS A 28 -19.52 -13.48 -1.53
N GLU A 29 -19.71 -12.46 -2.35
CA GLU A 29 -18.63 -11.62 -2.87
C GLU A 29 -17.97 -10.82 -1.75
N PHE A 30 -18.77 -10.23 -0.86
CA PHE A 30 -18.29 -9.46 0.28
C PHE A 30 -17.42 -10.30 1.22
N VAL A 31 -17.89 -11.50 1.60
CA VAL A 31 -17.12 -12.40 2.47
C VAL A 31 -15.83 -12.85 1.77
N LEU A 32 -15.90 -13.23 0.50
CA LEU A 32 -14.73 -13.71 -0.24
C LEU A 32 -13.65 -12.62 -0.38
N ALA A 33 -14.07 -11.39 -0.69
CA ALA A 33 -13.21 -10.22 -0.77
C ALA A 33 -12.55 -9.89 0.58
N HIS A 34 -13.31 -10.00 1.67
CA HIS A 34 -12.79 -9.64 3.00
C HIS A 34 -11.94 -10.76 3.63
N THR A 35 -12.20 -12.03 3.35
CA THR A 35 -11.42 -13.15 3.91
C THR A 35 -10.17 -13.48 3.12
N LEU A 36 -10.17 -13.25 1.80
CA LEU A 36 -9.01 -13.49 0.94
C LEU A 36 -8.20 -12.21 0.65
N GLY A 37 -8.65 -11.07 1.16
CA GLY A 37 -8.11 -9.75 0.88
C GLY A 37 -8.61 -9.21 -0.45
N LEU A 38 -9.02 -7.94 -0.47
CA LEU A 38 -9.24 -7.23 -1.73
C LEU A 38 -7.87 -7.03 -2.40
N ALA A 39 -7.81 -7.14 -3.73
CA ALA A 39 -6.58 -6.87 -4.48
C ALA A 39 -5.97 -5.48 -4.15
N GLU A 40 -6.79 -4.54 -3.67
CA GLU A 40 -6.37 -3.22 -3.19
C GLU A 40 -5.62 -3.22 -1.86
N GLU A 41 -5.84 -4.17 -0.95
CA GLU A 41 -5.09 -4.25 0.33
C GLU A 41 -3.61 -4.49 0.08
N ASN A 42 -3.27 -5.19 -1.01
CA ASN A 42 -1.89 -5.43 -1.41
C ASN A 42 -1.30 -4.29 -2.24
N ARG A 43 -2.05 -3.25 -2.58
CA ARG A 43 -1.53 -2.17 -3.43
C ARG A 43 -0.35 -1.45 -2.79
N ALA A 44 -0.48 -1.07 -1.52
CA ALA A 44 0.61 -0.42 -0.78
C ALA A 44 1.84 -1.34 -0.65
N LEU A 45 1.60 -2.65 -0.51
CA LEU A 45 2.67 -3.65 -0.45
C LEU A 45 3.38 -3.80 -1.81
N ASN A 46 2.62 -3.88 -2.90
CA ASN A 46 3.15 -3.97 -4.26
C ASN A 46 3.93 -2.71 -4.66
N GLU A 47 3.45 -1.52 -4.27
CA GLU A 47 4.16 -0.25 -4.50
C GLU A 47 5.48 -0.21 -3.72
N LEU A 48 5.49 -0.73 -2.48
CA LEU A 48 6.71 -0.87 -1.69
C LEU A 48 7.69 -1.88 -2.32
N GLU A 49 7.21 -3.04 -2.75
CA GLU A 49 8.03 -4.06 -3.43
C GLU A 49 8.70 -3.49 -4.68
N ALA A 50 7.95 -2.81 -5.54
CA ALA A 50 8.49 -2.17 -6.75
C ALA A 50 9.59 -1.14 -6.43
N LEU A 51 9.40 -0.33 -5.38
CA LEU A 51 10.40 0.64 -4.93
C LEU A 51 11.67 -0.05 -4.40
N LEU A 52 11.52 -1.15 -3.67
CA LEU A 52 12.65 -1.91 -3.11
C LEU A 52 13.43 -2.65 -4.20
N ASP A 53 12.75 -3.24 -5.18
CA ASP A 53 13.39 -3.89 -6.33
C ASP A 53 14.24 -2.89 -7.13
N GLN A 54 13.71 -1.70 -7.38
CA GLN A 54 14.46 -0.63 -8.03
C GLN A 54 15.72 -0.25 -7.23
N ARG A 55 15.60 -0.13 -5.90
CA ARG A 55 16.74 0.18 -5.03
C ARG A 55 17.78 -0.93 -5.03
N LEU A 56 17.36 -2.19 -5.06
CA LEU A 56 18.25 -3.33 -5.10
C LEU A 56 19.04 -3.36 -6.41
N GLU A 57 18.38 -3.08 -7.54
CA GLU A 57 19.05 -2.99 -8.84
C GLU A 57 20.07 -1.84 -8.87
N ASN A 58 19.69 -0.66 -8.39
CA ASN A 58 20.61 0.48 -8.28
C ASN A 58 21.83 0.14 -7.40
N ALA A 59 21.62 -0.54 -6.27
CA ALA A 59 22.70 -0.96 -5.39
C ALA A 59 23.62 -2.00 -6.05
N ARG A 60 23.06 -2.98 -6.77
CA ARG A 60 23.84 -3.97 -7.54
C ARG A 60 24.68 -3.33 -8.63
N GLN A 61 24.18 -2.25 -9.24
CA GLN A 61 24.90 -1.46 -10.22
C GLN A 61 25.91 -0.48 -9.59
N GLY A 62 26.07 -0.48 -8.26
CA GLY A 62 27.00 0.40 -7.55
C GLY A 62 26.54 1.86 -7.47
N GLN A 63 25.27 2.15 -7.75
CA GLN A 63 24.70 3.50 -7.66
C GLN A 63 24.35 3.88 -6.21
N VAL A 64 25.29 3.64 -5.29
CA VAL A 64 25.15 4.04 -3.88
C VAL A 64 25.80 5.41 -3.73
N SER A 65 25.05 6.37 -3.19
CA SER A 65 25.59 7.70 -2.93
C SER A 65 26.66 7.63 -1.83
N SER A 66 27.86 8.14 -2.12
CA SER A 66 28.93 8.33 -1.14
C SER A 66 28.79 9.63 -0.35
N ARG A 67 27.76 10.44 -0.64
CA ARG A 67 27.53 11.72 0.03
C ARG A 67 27.20 11.49 1.50
N THR A 68 27.80 12.31 2.36
CA THR A 68 27.45 12.32 3.78
C THR A 68 26.08 12.96 3.96
N VAL A 69 25.48 12.76 5.14
CA VAL A 69 24.24 13.43 5.53
C VAL A 69 24.40 14.96 5.48
N GLN A 70 25.58 15.47 5.85
CA GLN A 70 25.88 16.91 5.82
C GLN A 70 25.89 17.46 4.39
N ASP A 71 26.51 16.76 3.43
CA ASP A 71 26.52 17.16 2.02
C ASP A 71 25.10 17.21 1.44
N ILE A 72 24.26 16.24 1.81
CA ILE A 72 22.87 16.19 1.36
C ILE A 72 22.09 17.39 1.92
N LEU A 73 22.29 17.71 3.19
CA LEU A 73 21.60 18.81 3.87
C LEU A 73 21.99 20.16 3.25
N GLN A 74 23.27 20.34 2.94
CA GLN A 74 23.76 21.54 2.28
C GLN A 74 23.16 21.71 0.88
N VAL A 75 23.11 20.63 0.06
CA VAL A 75 22.52 20.68 -1.28
C VAL A 75 21.04 21.08 -1.22
N VAL A 76 20.26 20.49 -0.30
CA VAL A 76 18.83 20.82 -0.18
C VAL A 76 18.64 22.27 0.24
N GLN A 77 19.43 22.77 1.19
CA GLN A 77 19.37 24.17 1.61
C GLN A 77 19.73 25.15 0.49
N GLU A 78 20.75 24.82 -0.31
CA GLU A 78 21.13 25.62 -1.48
C GLU A 78 20.07 25.59 -2.59
N GLU A 79 19.39 24.45 -2.80
CA GLU A 79 18.29 24.32 -3.75
C GLU A 79 17.05 25.12 -3.31
N ASP A 80 16.70 25.08 -2.03
CA ASP A 80 15.60 25.86 -1.47
C ASP A 80 15.88 27.36 -1.55
N SER A 81 17.12 27.77 -1.23
CA SER A 81 17.55 29.18 -1.31
C SER A 81 17.57 29.72 -2.75
N ARG A 82 17.74 28.84 -3.76
CA ARG A 82 17.63 29.21 -5.17
C ARG A 82 16.20 29.22 -5.68
N ARG A 83 15.30 28.45 -5.06
CA ARG A 83 13.87 28.41 -5.41
C ARG A 83 13.11 29.61 -4.86
N ASP A 84 13.58 30.22 -3.78
CA ASP A 84 12.95 31.40 -3.19
C ASP A 84 13.86 32.64 -3.26
N PRO A 85 13.88 33.38 -4.39
CA PRO A 85 14.74 34.56 -4.50
C PRO A 85 14.19 35.80 -3.77
N LEU A 86 13.03 35.75 -3.12
CA LEU A 86 12.35 36.94 -2.53
C LEU A 86 11.62 36.68 -1.18
N GLY A 87 12.04 35.69 -0.39
CA GLY A 87 11.57 35.45 0.98
C GLY A 87 12.63 35.76 2.04
#